data_AF-A0A933NJE9-F1
#
_entry.id   AF-A0A933NJE9-F1
#
_cell.length_a   1.000
_cell.length_b   1.000
_cell.length_c   1.000
_cell.angle_alpha   90.00
_cell.angle_beta   90.00
_cell.angle_gamma   90.00
#
_symmetry.space_group_name_H-M   'P 1'
#
loop_
_entity.id
_entity.type
_entity.pdbx_description
1 polymer ?
#
loop_
_entity_poly.entity_id
_entity_poly.type
_entity_poly.pdbx_seq_one_letter_code
_entity_poly.pdbx_strand_id
1 'polypeptide(L)'
;MRAVIGGAGEVGRQMARVLSARRNDVTVVDTDETLLRGLKDELDVMTVTGNAAATGSLLRAGIKGADLLLAVTKNCEANILACSIAARFEVRRRIARVNHEEYFG
;
A
#
# COMPACT_ATOMS: atom_id res chain seq x y z
N MET A 1 8.70 2.25 11.97
CA MET A 1 7.47 2.94 11.48
C MET A 1 6.49 1.88 10.99
N ARG A 2 5.19 2.20 10.99
CA ARG A 2 4.13 1.39 10.36
C ARG A 2 3.82 1.90 8.97
N ALA A 3 4.02 1.07 7.96
CA ALA A 3 3.76 1.40 6.56
C ALA A 3 2.72 0.45 5.95
N VAL A 4 1.74 1.03 5.27
CA VAL A 4 0.79 0.28 4.44
C VAL A 4 1.16 0.52 2.97
N ILE A 5 1.23 -0.56 2.19
CA ILE A 5 1.51 -0.50 0.75
C ILE A 5 0.29 -1.06 0.01
N GLY A 6 -0.31 -0.26 -0.87
CA GLY A 6 -1.33 -0.70 -1.81
C GLY A 6 -0.69 -1.11 -3.13
N GLY A 7 -0.71 -2.40 -3.44
CA GLY A 7 -0.12 -3.01 -4.63
C GLY A 7 1.08 -3.90 -4.30
N ALA A 8 1.04 -5.15 -4.75
CA ALA A 8 2.09 -6.16 -4.65
C ALA A 8 2.82 -6.41 -5.99
N GLY A 9 2.59 -5.54 -6.98
CA GLY A 9 3.39 -5.51 -8.21
C GLY A 9 4.85 -5.11 -7.95
N GLU A 10 5.64 -5.01 -9.01
CA GLU A 10 7.09 -4.79 -8.94
C GLU A 10 7.51 -3.62 -8.01
N VAL A 11 6.90 -2.44 -8.18
CA VAL A 11 7.19 -1.27 -7.36
C VAL A 11 6.84 -1.53 -5.90
N GLY A 12 5.64 -2.06 -5.62
CA GLY A 12 5.19 -2.35 -4.25
C GLY A 12 6.06 -3.37 -3.54
N ARG A 13 6.46 -4.43 -4.25
CA ARG A 13 7.40 -5.46 -3.77
C ARG A 13 8.78 -4.88 -3.45
N GLN A 14 9.31 -4.00 -4.31
CA GLN A 14 10.59 -3.35 -4.04
C GLN A 14 10.53 -2.41 -2.84
N MET A 15 9.45 -1.63 -2.71
CA MET A 15 9.23 -0.76 -1.55
C MET A 15 9.07 -1.58 -0.26
N ALA A 16 8.33 -2.70 -0.30
CA ALA A 16 8.17 -3.61 0.81
C ALA A 16 9.54 -4.17 1.27
N ARG A 17 10.37 -4.63 0.33
CA ARG A 17 11.71 -5.15 0.61
C ARG A 17 12.61 -4.12 1.29
N VAL A 18 12.64 -2.89 0.78
CA VAL A 18 13.47 -1.81 1.35
C VAL A 18 12.99 -1.43 2.75
N LEU A 19 11.67 -1.33 2.96
CA LEU A 19 11.10 -0.94 4.24
C LEU A 19 11.23 -2.04 5.30
N SER A 20 10.97 -3.30 4.95
CA SER A 20 11.11 -4.44 5.87
C SER A 20 12.56 -4.68 6.27
N ALA A 21 13.51 -4.55 5.34
CA ALA A 21 14.95 -4.66 5.63
C ALA A 21 15.42 -3.60 6.65
N ARG A 22 14.74 -2.45 6.72
CA ARG A 22 14.96 -1.40 7.73
C ARG A 22 14.20 -1.63 9.04
N ARG A 23 13.65 -2.83 9.25
CA ARG A 23 12.83 -3.23 10.42
C ARG A 23 11.59 -2.36 10.63
N ASN A 24 10.95 -1.92 9.55
CA ASN A 24 9.62 -1.31 9.65
C ASN A 24 8.54 -2.39 9.66
N ASP A 25 7.43 -2.09 10.31
CA ASP A 25 6.22 -2.91 10.27
C ASP A 25 5.49 -2.58 8.96
N VAL A 26 5.49 -3.54 8.03
CA VAL A 26 4.98 -3.35 6.67
C VAL A 26 3.80 -4.27 6.44
N THR A 27 2.69 -3.70 5.99
CA THR A 27 1.53 -4.46 5.50
C THR A 27 1.28 -4.14 4.02
N VAL A 28 1.15 -5.18 3.18
CA VAL A 28 0.87 -5.04 1.75
C VAL A 28 -0.54 -5.50 1.42
N VAL A 29 -1.26 -4.68 0.67
CA VAL A 29 -2.64 -4.91 0.22
C VAL A 29 -2.64 -5.12 -1.28
N ASP A 30 -3.15 -6.25 -1.76
CA ASP A 30 -3.37 -6.49 -3.19
C ASP A 30 -4.58 -7.40 -3.40
N THR A 31 -5.18 -7.37 -4.58
CA THR A 31 -6.28 -8.26 -4.96
C THR A 31 -5.78 -9.64 -5.39
N ASP A 32 -4.52 -9.76 -5.83
CA ASP A 32 -3.91 -11.01 -6.26
C ASP A 32 -3.23 -11.73 -5.10
N GLU A 33 -3.85 -12.81 -4.63
CA GLU A 33 -3.31 -13.64 -3.56
C GLU A 33 -1.98 -14.31 -3.91
N THR A 34 -1.73 -14.60 -5.19
CA THR A 34 -0.51 -15.27 -5.63
C THR A 34 0.70 -14.38 -5.42
N LEU A 35 0.56 -13.10 -5.78
CA LEU A 35 1.60 -12.08 -5.52
C LEU A 35 1.84 -11.91 -4.02
N LEU A 36 0.77 -11.88 -3.21
CA LEU A 36 0.87 -11.75 -1.76
C LEU A 36 1.56 -12.95 -1.11
N ARG A 37 1.23 -14.18 -1.52
CA ARG A 37 1.90 -15.40 -1.02
C ARG A 37 3.40 -15.34 -1.30
N GLY A 38 3.78 -15.09 -2.55
CA GLY A 38 5.20 -14.97 -2.90
C GLY A 38 5.92 -13.84 -2.16
N LEU A 39 5.22 -12.74 -1.83
CA LEU A 39 5.79 -11.66 -1.02
C LEU A 39 6.05 -12.11 0.42
N LYS A 40 5.09 -12.83 1.03
CA LYS A 40 5.17 -13.32 2.40
C LYS A 40 6.24 -14.40 2.58
N ASP A 41 6.46 -15.22 1.55
CA ASP A 41 7.51 -16.25 1.57
C ASP A 41 8.92 -15.65 1.49
N GLU A 42 9.06 -14.46 0.89
CA GLU A 42 10.37 -13.82 0.70
C GLU A 42 10.71 -12.74 1.74
N LEU A 43 9.71 -12.09 2.33
CA LEU A 43 9.87 -10.89 3.15
C LEU A 43 9.11 -11.01 4.46
N ASP A 44 9.68 -10.46 5.53
CA ASP A 44 9.02 -10.28 6.83
C ASP A 44 8.00 -9.12 6.75
N VAL A 45 6.82 -9.40 6.20
CA VAL A 45 5.73 -8.45 6.00
C VAL A 45 4.38 -9.13 6.22
N MET A 46 3.39 -8.32 6.61
CA MET A 46 1.99 -8.75 6.62
C MET A 46 1.35 -8.55 5.25
N THR A 47 0.37 -9.38 4.91
CA THR A 47 -0.36 -9.29 3.63
C THR A 47 -1.86 -9.32 3.85
N VAL A 48 -2.60 -8.50 3.12
CA VAL A 48 -4.07 -8.45 3.16
C VAL A 48 -4.61 -8.55 1.73
N THR A 49 -5.39 -9.59 1.47
CA THR A 49 -6.14 -9.68 0.21
C THR A 49 -7.27 -8.65 0.20
N GLY A 50 -7.30 -7.80 -0.82
CA GLY A 50 -8.35 -6.83 -1.04
C GLY A 50 -7.96 -5.65 -1.91
N ASN A 51 -8.95 -4.84 -2.26
CA ASN A 51 -8.72 -3.61 -3.02
C ASN A 51 -8.16 -2.51 -2.10
N ALA A 52 -7.02 -1.93 -2.45
CA ALA A 52 -6.38 -0.84 -1.69
C ALA A 52 -7.20 0.47 -1.65
N ALA A 53 -8.16 0.64 -2.57
CA ALA A 53 -9.12 1.74 -2.58
C ALA A 53 -10.39 1.45 -1.77
N ALA A 54 -10.49 0.27 -1.13
CA ALA A 54 -11.59 -0.06 -0.23
C ALA A 54 -11.20 0.18 1.23
N THR A 55 -12.00 1.00 1.93
CA THR A 55 -11.80 1.31 3.36
C THR A 55 -11.66 0.06 4.21
N GLY A 56 -12.47 -0.98 3.97
CA GLY A 56 -12.39 -2.23 4.73
C GLY A 56 -11.05 -2.95 4.59
N SER A 57 -10.44 -2.95 3.40
CA SER A 57 -9.11 -3.54 3.18
C SER A 57 -8.03 -2.75 3.91
N LEU A 58 -8.05 -1.42 3.82
CA LEU A 58 -7.09 -0.55 4.51
C LEU A 58 -7.21 -0.66 6.04
N LEU A 59 -8.42 -0.80 6.58
CA LEU A 59 -8.64 -1.04 8.00
C LEU A 59 -8.03 -2.36 8.46
N ARG A 60 -8.26 -3.46 7.72
CA ARG A 60 -7.61 -4.76 8.00
C ARG A 60 -6.09 -4.69 7.89
N ALA A 61 -5.59 -3.81 7.02
CA ALA A 61 -4.16 -3.57 6.84
C ALA A 61 -3.54 -2.67 7.92
N GLY A 62 -4.30 -2.24 8.93
CA GLY A 62 -3.77 -1.43 10.02
C GLY A 62 -3.53 0.04 9.65
N ILE A 63 -4.27 0.59 8.68
CA ILE A 63 -4.14 2.01 8.29
C ILE A 63 -4.37 2.97 9.46
N LYS A 64 -5.17 2.56 10.46
CA LYS A 64 -5.35 3.29 11.72
C LYS A 64 -4.05 3.25 12.53
N GLY A 65 -3.36 4.38 12.58
CA GLY A 65 -2.05 4.50 13.23
C GLY A 65 -0.87 4.11 12.33
N ALA A 66 -1.07 4.04 11.02
CA ALA A 66 0.03 3.97 10.07
C ALA A 66 0.72 5.34 9.93
N ASP A 67 2.05 5.35 9.82
CA ASP A 67 2.82 6.57 9.59
C ASP A 67 2.93 6.91 8.10
N LEU A 68 2.73 5.90 7.24
CA LEU A 68 2.92 5.97 5.79
C LEU A 68 1.91 5.09 5.04
N LEU A 69 1.29 5.64 4.00
CA LEU A 69 0.63 4.88 2.93
C LEU A 69 1.40 5.08 1.61
N LEU A 70 1.76 3.97 0.95
CA LEU A 70 2.29 3.95 -0.42
C LEU A 70 1.27 3.26 -1.35
N ALA A 71 0.50 4.03 -2.12
CA ALA A 71 -0.46 3.47 -3.08
C ALA A 71 0.18 3.42 -4.47
N VAL A 72 0.65 2.24 -4.87
CA VAL A 72 1.49 2.01 -6.06
C VAL A 72 0.90 0.93 -6.97
N THR A 73 -0.43 0.79 -6.98
CA THR A 73 -1.13 -0.14 -7.87
C THR A 73 -1.05 0.33 -9.33
N LYS A 74 -1.51 -0.52 -10.27
CA LYS A 74 -1.65 -0.17 -11.70
C LYS A 74 -2.77 0.84 -11.98
N ASN A 75 -3.69 1.06 -11.04
CA ASN A 75 -4.83 1.96 -11.21
C ASN A 75 -4.56 3.26 -10.44
N CYS A 76 -4.48 4.38 -11.16
CA CYS A 76 -4.13 5.67 -10.58
C CYS A 76 -5.27 6.25 -9.74
N GLU A 77 -6.51 6.10 -10.20
CA GLU A 77 -7.71 6.52 -9.49
C GLU A 77 -7.82 5.81 -8.14
N ALA A 78 -7.51 4.52 -8.10
CA ALA A 78 -7.45 3.72 -6.88
C ALA A 78 -6.34 4.21 -5.94
N ASN A 79 -5.18 4.62 -6.47
CA ASN A 79 -4.09 5.14 -5.65
C ASN A 79 -4.44 6.50 -5.01
N ILE A 80 -5.07 7.39 -5.79
CA ILE A 80 -5.56 8.69 -5.31
C ILE A 80 -6.66 8.47 -4.27
N LEU A 81 -7.61 7.58 -4.54
CA LEU A 81 -8.70 7.27 -3.61
C LEU A 81 -8.18 6.65 -2.31
N ALA A 82 -7.22 5.73 -2.38
CA ALA A 82 -6.58 5.15 -1.20
C ALA A 82 -5.93 6.24 -0.33
N CYS A 83 -5.24 7.22 -0.94
CA CYS A 83 -4.66 8.35 -0.22
C CYS A 83 -5.73 9.28 0.38
N SER A 84 -6.86 9.47 -0.29
CA SER A 84 -8.00 10.22 0.25
C SER A 84 -8.60 9.51 1.47
N ILE A 85 -8.81 8.19 1.39
CA ILE A 85 -9.30 7.38 2.50
C ILE A 85 -8.33 7.42 3.69
N ALA A 86 -7.03 7.25 3.44
CA ALA A 86 -6.02 7.30 4.50
C ALA A 86 -5.92 8.67 5.17
N ALA A 87 -6.26 9.76 4.47
CA ALA A 87 -6.34 11.10 5.05
C ALA A 87 -7.34 11.14 6.23
N ARG A 88 -8.46 10.44 6.09
CA ARG A 88 -9.53 10.35 7.12
C ARG A 88 -9.08 9.58 8.37
N PHE A 89 -7.98 8.83 8.27
CA PHE A 89 -7.36 8.12 9.39
C PHE A 89 -6.07 8.80 9.87
N GLU A 90 -5.88 10.07 9.53
CA GLU A 90 -4.77 10.93 9.99
C GLU A 90 -3.38 10.42 9.62
N VAL A 91 -3.27 9.57 8.58
CA VAL A 91 -1.99 9.12 8.04
C VAL A 91 -1.27 10.32 7.43
N ARG A 92 -0.19 10.77 8.09
CA ARG A 92 0.50 12.01 7.72
C ARG A 92 1.20 11.93 6.36
N ARG A 93 1.87 10.80 6.07
CA ARG A 93 2.57 10.60 4.80
C ARG A 93 1.79 9.66 3.90
N ARG A 94 1.36 10.16 2.75
CA ARG A 94 0.57 9.42 1.78
C ARG A 94 1.14 9.70 0.40
N ILE A 95 1.56 8.68 -0.32
CA ILE A 95 2.19 8.79 -1.63
C ILE A 95 1.38 7.92 -2.59
N ALA A 96 0.86 8.53 -3.66
CA ALA A 96 0.17 7.84 -4.73
C ALA A 96 1.04 7.84 -5.99
N ARG A 97 1.19 6.68 -6.63
CA ARG A 97 1.69 6.62 -8.00
C ARG A 97 0.58 7.08 -8.94
N VAL A 98 0.86 8.14 -9.69
CA VAL A 98 0.00 8.69 -10.73
C VAL A 98 0.82 8.77 -12.02
N ASN A 99 0.29 8.28 -13.13
CA ASN A 99 0.98 8.22 -14.42
C ASN A 99 0.17 8.79 -15.59
N HIS A 100 -1.01 9.36 -15.33
CA HIS A 100 -1.78 10.08 -16.34
C HIS A 100 -1.39 11.55 -16.32
N GLU A 101 -0.90 12.06 -17.45
CA GLU A 101 -0.45 13.45 -17.60
C GLU A 101 -1.56 14.46 -17.27
N GLU A 102 -2.82 14.10 -17.51
CA GLU A 102 -4.02 14.91 -17.23
C GLU A 102 -4.16 15.31 -15.75
N TYR A 103 -3.57 14.57 -14.80
CA TYR A 103 -3.61 14.92 -13.38
C TYR A 103 -2.56 15.93 -12.94
N PHE A 104 -1.65 16.33 -13.83
CA PHE A 104 -0.55 17.26 -13.54
C PHE A 104 -0.74 18.64 -14.17
N GLY A 105 -1.88 18.88 -14.83
CA GLY A 105 -2.26 20.13 -15.51
C GLY A 105 -2.99 21.13 -14.62
#